data_AF-A0A2V9B136-F1
#
_entry.id   AF-A0A2V9B136-F1
#
_cell.length_a   1.000
_cell.length_b   1.000
_cell.length_c   1.000
_cell.angle_alpha   90.00
_cell.angle_beta   90.00
_cell.angle_gamma   90.00
#
_symmetry.space_group_name_H-M   'P 1'
#
loop_
_entity.id
_entity.type
_entity.pdbx_description
1 polymer ?
#
loop_
_entity_poly.entity_id
_entity_poly.type
_entity_poly.pdbx_seq_one_letter_code
_entity_poly.pdbx_strand_id
1 'polypeptide(L)'
;MPEPQPAKNLRVLCYEHHVQMKMPGVFTRMEDLATLTSAYSCPEAHCVVRYTPSNGYFACAKQVQAELDLMPRILCPRDVRPMYLAETNPVKSDFRLWRCPQCDSTRTNEEDRVNNVL
;
A
#
# COMPACT_ATOMS: atom_id res chain seq x y z
N MET A 1 -4.85 23.59 -14.55
CA MET A 1 -4.11 22.31 -14.36
C MET A 1 -4.31 21.91 -12.91
N PRO A 2 -4.60 20.63 -12.56
CA PRO A 2 -4.68 20.25 -11.15
C PRO A 2 -3.26 20.25 -10.58
N GLU A 3 -3.07 20.98 -9.48
CA GLU A 3 -1.78 21.08 -8.80
C GLU A 3 -1.33 19.71 -8.29
N PRO A 4 -0.05 19.33 -8.48
CA PRO A 4 0.50 18.12 -7.86
C PRO A 4 0.48 18.33 -6.35
N GLN A 5 -0.46 17.65 -5.67
CA GLN A 5 -0.51 17.68 -4.21
C GLN A 5 0.84 17.23 -3.65
N PRO A 6 1.35 17.88 -2.58
CA PRO A 6 2.59 17.48 -1.95
C PRO A 6 2.49 16.01 -1.59
N ALA A 7 3.54 15.23 -1.89
CA ALA A 7 3.59 13.80 -1.62
C ALA A 7 3.25 13.57 -0.13
N LYS A 8 2.00 13.19 0.15
CA LYS A 8 1.56 12.84 1.50
C LYS A 8 2.50 11.74 1.97
N ASN A 9 3.18 11.95 3.10
CA ASN A 9 4.03 10.92 3.68
C ASN A 9 3.13 9.85 4.32
N LEU A 10 2.66 8.91 3.49
CA LEU A 10 1.77 7.84 3.90
C LEU A 10 2.49 6.90 4.88
N ARG A 11 1.82 6.56 5.98
CA ARG A 11 2.28 5.52 6.91
C ARG A 11 1.83 4.15 6.43
N VAL A 12 2.45 3.69 5.35
CA VAL A 12 2.15 2.41 4.72
C VAL A 12 2.78 1.28 5.54
N LEU A 13 2.02 0.25 5.88
CA LEU A 13 2.54 -0.99 6.45
C LEU A 13 2.73 -2.05 5.36
N CYS A 14 3.72 -2.92 5.52
CA CYS A 14 3.84 -4.13 4.70
C CYS A 14 2.69 -5.09 5.05
N TYR A 15 2.00 -5.65 4.06
CA TYR A 15 0.87 -6.56 4.34
C TYR A 15 1.30 -7.94 4.84
N GLU A 16 2.56 -8.33 4.63
CA GLU A 16 3.11 -9.60 5.14
C GLU A 16 3.72 -9.44 6.52
N HIS A 17 4.55 -8.40 6.70
CA HIS A 17 5.36 -8.22 7.90
C HIS A 17 4.75 -7.22 8.89
N HIS A 18 3.73 -6.46 8.47
CA HIS A 18 3.05 -5.41 9.25
C HIS A 18 3.96 -4.30 9.81
N VAL A 19 5.20 -4.20 9.31
CA VAL A 19 6.14 -3.13 9.63
C VAL A 19 5.93 -1.92 8.73
N GLN A 20 6.27 -0.73 9.21
CA GLN A 20 6.19 0.49 8.41
C GLN A 20 7.18 0.45 7.24
N MET A 21 6.66 0.62 6.03
CA MET A 21 7.44 0.70 4.81
C MET A 21 8.12 2.06 4.71
N LYS A 22 9.31 2.07 4.11
CA LYS A 22 10.10 3.27 3.89
C LYS A 22 10.00 3.67 2.42
N MET A 23 9.76 4.95 2.16
CA MET A 23 9.98 5.50 0.83
C MET A 23 11.48 5.83 0.72
N PRO A 24 12.17 5.42 -0.35
CA PRO A 24 13.49 5.94 -0.65
C PRO A 24 13.36 7.46 -0.72
N GLY A 25 14.02 8.16 0.21
CA GLY A 25 13.99 9.62 0.20
C GLY A 25 14.44 10.10 -1.17
N VAL A 26 13.68 11.02 -1.77
CA VAL A 26 14.15 11.79 -2.91
C VAL A 26 15.35 12.58 -2.40
N PHE A 27 16.55 12.03 -2.59
CA PHE A 27 17.76 12.79 -2.38
C PHE A 27 17.76 13.88 -3.44
N THR A 28 17.58 15.12 -3.00
CA THR A 28 17.81 16.31 -3.82
C THR A 28 19.30 16.38 -4.15
N ARG A 29 19.74 15.61 -5.15
CA ARG A 29 20.90 15.93 -5.97
C ARG A 29 20.46 15.84 -7.41
N MET A 30 20.58 17.00 -8.05
CA MET A 30 20.32 17.27 -9.45
C MET A 30 21.02 16.23 -10.33
N GLU A 31 20.41 15.94 -11.49
CA GLU A 31 21.02 15.22 -12.61
C GLU A 31 21.12 13.70 -12.43
N ASP A 32 19.98 13.00 -12.55
CA ASP A 32 19.84 12.07 -13.68
C ASP A 32 18.42 11.52 -13.81
N LEU A 33 18.02 11.42 -15.07
CA LEU A 33 16.67 11.30 -15.56
C LEU A 33 16.26 9.82 -15.61
N ALA A 34 15.63 9.31 -14.54
CA ALA A 34 14.78 8.13 -14.64
C ALA A 34 13.83 8.09 -13.43
N THR A 35 12.56 8.38 -13.71
CA THR A 35 11.30 7.85 -13.18
C THR A 35 11.39 6.67 -12.19
N LEU A 36 12.14 6.79 -11.10
CA LEU A 36 12.08 5.90 -9.96
C LEU A 36 10.81 6.28 -9.21
N THR A 37 9.71 5.75 -9.75
CA THR A 37 8.40 5.69 -9.10
C THR A 37 8.65 5.41 -7.63
N SER A 38 8.39 6.42 -6.78
CA SER A 38 8.79 6.47 -5.37
C SER A 38 7.95 5.48 -4.57
N ALA A 39 8.20 4.19 -4.80
CA ALA A 39 7.48 3.10 -4.18
C ALA A 39 7.95 2.94 -2.74
N TYR A 40 7.00 2.77 -1.83
CA TYR A 40 7.27 2.35 -0.47
C TYR A 40 7.80 0.92 -0.51
N SER A 41 8.87 0.63 0.21
CA SER A 41 9.48 -0.71 0.33
C SER A 41 9.51 -1.17 1.79
N CYS A 42 9.26 -2.46 2.00
CA CYS A 42 9.42 -3.07 3.31
C CYS A 42 10.91 -3.00 3.74
N PRO A 43 11.23 -2.63 4.99
CA PRO A 43 12.60 -2.63 5.49
C PRO A 43 13.14 -4.03 5.84
N GLU A 44 12.28 -5.05 5.89
CA GLU A 44 12.69 -6.42 6.22
C GLU A 44 13.58 -7.03 5.13
N ALA A 45 14.63 -7.75 5.57
CA ALA A 45 15.54 -8.42 4.67
C ALA A 45 14.80 -9.46 3.82
N HIS A 46 15.08 -9.50 2.52
CA HIS A 46 14.44 -10.40 1.54
C HIS A 46 12.94 -10.15 1.30
N CYS A 47 12.31 -9.17 1.94
CA CYS A 47 10.94 -8.80 1.61
C CYS A 47 10.92 -8.01 0.29
N VAL A 48 10.24 -8.56 -0.71
CA VAL A 48 10.13 -7.96 -2.06
C VAL A 48 8.90 -7.07 -2.23
N VAL A 49 8.09 -6.95 -1.18
CA VAL A 49 6.84 -6.19 -1.18
C VAL A 49 7.10 -4.70 -1.29
N ARG A 50 6.40 -4.08 -2.24
CA ARG A 50 6.38 -2.65 -2.48
C ARG A 50 4.95 -2.14 -2.55
N TYR A 51 4.77 -0.84 -2.37
CA TYR A 51 3.49 -0.17 -2.50
C TYR A 51 3.63 1.16 -3.25
N THR A 52 2.65 1.47 -4.12
CA THR A 52 2.45 2.80 -4.68
C THR A 52 0.97 3.18 -4.62
N PRO A 53 0.63 4.48 -4.48
CA PRO A 53 -0.77 4.93 -4.52
C PRO A 53 -1.51 4.63 -5.84
N SER A 54 -0.77 4.44 -6.94
CA SER A 54 -1.35 4.14 -8.26
C SER A 54 -1.59 2.65 -8.46
N ASN A 55 -0.65 1.79 -8.03
CA ASN A 55 -0.67 0.36 -8.36
C ASN A 55 -1.04 -0.54 -7.16
N GLY A 56 -1.10 0.02 -5.96
CA GLY A 56 -1.29 -0.78 -4.75
C GLY A 56 -0.04 -1.54 -4.34
N TYR A 57 -0.22 -2.68 -3.69
CA TYR A 57 0.86 -3.59 -3.34
C TYR A 57 1.31 -4.40 -4.55
N PHE A 58 2.62 -4.54 -4.73
CA PHE A 58 3.24 -5.35 -5.77
C PHE A 58 4.58 -5.90 -5.29
N ALA A 59 5.06 -6.99 -5.88
CA ALA A 59 6.40 -7.51 -5.64
C ALA A 59 7.38 -7.06 -6.72
N CYS A 60 8.63 -6.76 -6.35
CA CYS A 60 9.66 -6.32 -7.30
C CYS A 60 10.42 -7.48 -7.97
N ALA A 61 10.26 -8.71 -7.47
CA ALA A 61 10.82 -9.88 -8.11
C ALA A 61 9.93 -10.33 -9.28
N LYS A 62 10.51 -11.03 -10.27
CA LYS A 62 9.77 -11.76 -11.31
C LYS A 62 9.04 -12.94 -10.64
N GLN A 63 8.04 -12.62 -9.84
CA GLN A 63 7.21 -13.59 -9.15
C GLN A 63 6.13 -14.08 -10.11
N VAL A 64 5.86 -15.38 -10.00
CA VAL A 64 4.94 -16.12 -10.87
C VAL A 64 3.54 -15.56 -10.64
N GLN A 65 2.68 -15.58 -11.67
CA GLN A 65 1.30 -15.08 -11.63
C GLN A 65 0.52 -15.46 -10.35
N ALA A 66 0.83 -16.62 -9.75
CA ALA A 66 0.22 -17.10 -8.51
C ALA A 66 0.45 -16.21 -7.28
N GLU A 67 1.58 -15.51 -7.17
CA GLU A 67 1.86 -14.62 -6.03
C GLU A 67 1.15 -13.26 -6.16
N LEU A 68 0.79 -12.86 -7.39
CA LEU A 68 -0.06 -11.68 -7.63
C LEU A 68 -1.51 -11.87 -7.12
N ASP A 69 -1.97 -13.10 -6.97
CA ASP A 69 -3.29 -13.40 -6.42
C ASP A 69 -3.32 -13.33 -4.89
N LEU A 70 -2.15 -13.46 -4.24
CA LEU A 70 -2.03 -13.28 -2.78
C LEU A 70 -1.95 -11.81 -2.36
N MET A 71 -1.74 -10.90 -3.32
CA MET A 71 -1.60 -9.48 -3.03
C MET A 71 -2.94 -8.82 -2.71
N PRO A 72 -3.02 -7.97 -1.68
CA PRO A 72 -4.25 -7.27 -1.34
C PRO A 72 -4.72 -6.34 -2.46
N ARG A 73 -5.93 -6.56 -2.96
CA ARG A 73 -6.58 -5.72 -3.99
C ARG A 73 -7.72 -4.89 -3.41
N ILE A 74 -7.50 -4.32 -2.22
CA ILE A 74 -8.51 -3.51 -1.54
C ILE A 74 -8.59 -2.14 -2.20
N LEU A 75 -9.75 -1.82 -2.75
CA LEU A 75 -10.02 -0.55 -3.43
C LEU A 75 -10.86 0.37 -2.56
N CYS A 76 -10.58 1.67 -2.66
CA CYS A 76 -11.39 2.69 -2.03
C CYS A 76 -12.78 2.74 -2.69
N PRO A 77 -13.88 2.76 -1.91
CA PRO A 77 -15.23 2.82 -2.47
C PRO A 77 -15.55 4.15 -3.14
N ARG A 78 -14.75 5.21 -2.93
CA ARG A 78 -15.00 6.56 -3.46
C ARG A 78 -14.28 6.83 -4.78
N ASP A 79 -13.02 6.46 -4.86
CA ASP A 79 -12.13 6.83 -5.98
C ASP A 79 -11.48 5.61 -6.66
N VAL A 80 -11.83 4.39 -6.22
CA VAL A 80 -11.35 3.12 -6.78
C VAL A 80 -9.82 2.97 -6.69
N ARG A 81 -9.14 3.80 -5.89
CA ARG A 81 -7.70 3.72 -5.72
C ARG A 81 -7.31 2.54 -4.81
N PRO A 82 -6.17 1.89 -5.06
CA PRO A 82 -5.63 0.90 -4.16
C PRO A 82 -5.33 1.47 -2.77
N MET A 83 -5.95 0.90 -1.76
CA MET A 83 -5.75 1.28 -0.36
C MET A 83 -4.49 0.65 0.19
N TYR A 84 -3.88 1.29 1.18
CA TYR A 84 -2.75 0.74 1.91
C TYR A 84 -3.17 0.22 3.29
N LEU A 85 -2.45 -0.77 3.80
CA LEU A 85 -2.59 -1.23 5.18
C LEU A 85 -2.02 -0.15 6.11
N ALA A 86 -2.89 0.44 6.92
CA ALA A 86 -2.54 1.52 7.83
C ALA A 86 -2.37 1.03 9.27
N GLU A 87 -3.12 0.00 9.67
CA GLU A 87 -3.09 -0.53 11.03
C GLU A 87 -3.40 -2.03 11.06
N THR A 88 -2.76 -2.72 11.99
CA THR A 88 -3.02 -4.12 12.36
C THR A 88 -3.17 -4.23 13.87
N ASN A 89 -3.97 -5.17 14.35
CA ASN A 89 -4.13 -5.40 15.78
C ASN A 89 -3.41 -6.70 16.19
N PRO A 90 -2.44 -6.67 17.13
CA PRO A 90 -1.74 -7.87 17.56
C PRO A 90 -2.62 -8.82 18.40
N VAL A 91 -3.68 -8.32 19.03
CA VAL A 91 -4.64 -9.11 19.82
C VAL A 91 -5.69 -9.75 18.91
N LYS A 92 -6.12 -9.04 17.87
CA LYS A 92 -7.01 -9.57 16.83
C LYS A 92 -6.21 -9.87 15.56
N SER A 93 -5.70 -11.10 15.44
CA SER A 93 -4.82 -11.55 14.33
C SER A 93 -5.32 -11.17 12.94
N ASP A 94 -6.64 -11.13 12.77
CA ASP A 94 -7.28 -10.92 11.48
C ASP A 94 -7.54 -9.44 11.20
N PHE A 95 -7.56 -8.57 12.22
CA PHE A 95 -7.94 -7.16 12.04
C PHE A 95 -6.94 -6.44 11.12
N ARG A 96 -7.46 -5.84 10.05
CA ARG A 96 -6.72 -5.01 9.10
C ARG A 96 -7.52 -3.75 8.83
N LEU A 97 -6.91 -2.59 9.05
CA LEU A 97 -7.46 -1.30 8.65
C LEU A 97 -6.73 -0.80 7.41
N TRP A 98 -7.46 -0.69 6.32
CA TRP A 98 -7.00 -0.17 5.05
C TRP A 98 -7.37 1.30 4.95
N ARG A 99 -6.50 2.15 4.40
CA ARG A 99 -6.74 3.58 4.22
C ARG A 99 -6.48 4.01 2.77
N CYS A 100 -7.34 4.88 2.26
CA CYS A 100 -7.17 5.47 0.94
C CYS A 100 -6.07 6.54 0.99
N PRO A 101 -5.08 6.50 0.08
CA PRO A 101 -4.01 7.49 0.03
C PRO A 101 -4.49 8.91 -0.32
N GLN A 102 -5.67 9.04 -0.94
CA GLN A 102 -6.18 10.31 -1.46
C GLN A 102 -7.21 10.95 -0.53
N CYS A 103 -8.34 10.28 -0.32
CA CYS A 103 -9.50 10.82 0.39
C CYS A 103 -9.61 10.36 1.86
N ASP A 104 -8.59 9.66 2.37
CA ASP A 104 -8.50 9.23 3.77
C ASP A 104 -9.64 8.32 4.26
N SER A 105 -10.49 7.84 3.35
CA SER A 105 -11.51 6.82 3.63
C SER A 105 -10.84 5.53 4.11
N THR A 106 -11.49 4.82 5.02
CA THR A 106 -10.97 3.57 5.59
C THR A 106 -11.88 2.39 5.25
N ARG A 107 -11.32 1.18 5.27
CA ARG A 107 -12.05 -0.08 5.25
C ARG A 107 -11.45 -1.02 6.27
N THR A 108 -12.29 -1.81 6.92
CA THR A 108 -11.82 -2.93 7.75
C THR A 108 -12.26 -4.25 7.14
N ASN A 109 -11.52 -5.32 7.41
CA ASN A 109 -11.93 -6.66 7.01
C ASN A 109 -13.14 -7.21 7.81
N GLU A 110 -13.54 -6.52 8.90
CA GLU A 110 -14.76 -6.84 9.64
C GLU A 110 -16.02 -6.40 8.86
N GLU A 111 -15.94 -5.31 8.08
CA GLU A 111 -17.05 -4.80 7.26
C GLU A 111 -17.39 -5.74 6.08
N ASP A 112 -16.40 -6.38 5.48
CA ASP A 112 -16.61 -7.33 4.37
C ASP A 112 -17.31 -8.62 4.80
N ARG A 113 -17.25 -8.98 6.10
CA ARG A 113 -17.98 -10.14 6.64
C ARG A 113 -19.47 -9.88 6.85
N VAL A 114 -19.90 -8.63 6.96
CA VAL A 114 -21.31 -8.28 7.21
C VAL A 114 -22.12 -8.25 5.90
N ASN A 115 -21.46 -8.03 4.76
CA ASN A 115 -22.13 -7.89 3.46
C ASN A 115 -22.26 -9.21 2.66
N ASN A 116 -21.87 -10.36 3.23
CA ASN A 116 -21.94 -11.67 2.57
C ASN A 116 -23.13 -12.53 3.06
N VAL A 117 -24.18 -11.90 3.58
CA VAL A 117 -25.45 -12.54 3.92
C VAL A 117 -26.54 -11.99 2.99
N LEU A 118 -26.59 -12.48 1.75
CA LEU A 118 -27.79 -12.47 0.90
C LEU A 118 -27.72 -13.66 -0.06
#